data_AF-A0A960L963-F1
#
_entry.id   AF-A0A960L963-F1
#
_cell.length_a   1.000
_cell.length_b   1.000
_cell.length_c   1.000
_cell.angle_alpha   90.00
_cell.angle_beta   90.00
_cell.angle_gamma   90.00
#
_symmetry.space_group_name_H-M   'P 1'
#
loop_
_entity.id
_entity.type
_entity.pdbx_description
1 polymer ?
#
loop_
_entity_poly.entity_id
_entity_poly.type
_entity_poly.pdbx_seq_one_letter_code
_entity_poly.pdbx_strand_id
1 'polypeptide(L)'
;MTFPKLSELVSRKTGLGLALVLLASTVWIIPACSAQSDAAGNDGGGSDVLATIGDQPITRAEVETEAKTQLDQVEMQKLQCESNYKRSKHQVYENVVEQLVQDRLLDKEAEARGITKDDLLKAEVDAKVAEVTDADIDTFYTQNQAQIRQPKEAVTDRIRQYLTQQNQEKAKSDFIASLEAKNKVDYKLGPYRLDIATEGHAAKGPADAPVTIVEFS
;
A
#
# COMPACT_ATOMS: atom_id res chain seq x y z
N MET A 1 2.33 -28.50 3.76
CA MET A 1 3.71 -27.99 3.74
C MET A 1 3.82 -26.97 4.86
N THR A 2 4.50 -27.37 5.92
CA THR A 2 4.42 -26.79 7.26
C THR A 2 5.75 -26.09 7.53
N PHE A 3 5.75 -24.77 7.71
CA PHE A 3 6.96 -24.00 7.98
C PHE A 3 7.30 -24.05 9.48
N PRO A 4 8.50 -24.48 9.88
CA PRO A 4 8.96 -24.31 11.26
C PRO A 4 9.54 -22.90 11.49
N LYS A 5 9.33 -22.41 12.71
CA LYS A 5 9.70 -21.07 13.22
C LYS A 5 11.21 -20.94 13.41
N LEU A 6 11.76 -19.82 12.92
CA LEU A 6 13.10 -19.33 13.24
C LEU A 6 13.03 -18.52 14.55
N SER A 7 13.15 -19.22 15.68
CA SER A 7 13.40 -18.59 16.97
C SER A 7 14.35 -19.47 17.76
N GLU A 8 15.65 -19.31 17.50
CA GLU A 8 16.74 -19.54 18.45
C GLU A 8 18.06 -19.33 17.73
N LEU A 9 18.80 -18.28 18.11
CA LEU A 9 20.26 -18.26 18.22
C LEU A 9 20.68 -16.85 18.66
N VAL A 10 20.35 -16.58 19.93
CA VAL A 10 20.95 -15.51 20.72
C VAL A 10 22.28 -16.03 21.28
N SER A 11 23.31 -15.21 21.12
CA SER A 11 24.46 -15.08 22.03
C SER A 11 25.42 -16.27 22.17
N ARG A 12 26.64 -16.07 21.66
CA ARG A 12 27.84 -16.39 22.43
C ARG A 12 28.97 -15.41 22.15
N LYS A 13 29.40 -14.78 23.24
CA LYS A 13 30.46 -13.78 23.42
C LYS A 13 31.86 -14.42 23.39
N THR A 14 32.82 -13.62 22.90
CA THR A 14 34.20 -13.36 23.41
C THR A 14 35.27 -14.46 23.48
N GLY A 15 36.48 -14.10 23.01
CA GLY A 15 37.79 -14.66 23.40
C GLY A 15 38.80 -14.52 22.25
N LEU A 16 39.60 -13.45 22.14
CA LEU A 16 40.90 -13.20 22.79
C LEU A 16 42.01 -14.18 22.35
N GLY A 17 43.06 -13.69 21.69
CA GLY A 17 44.27 -14.49 21.42
C GLY A 17 45.26 -13.86 20.42
N LEU A 18 46.04 -12.90 20.89
CA LEU A 18 47.24 -12.35 20.24
C LEU A 18 48.41 -13.34 20.44
N ALA A 19 49.11 -13.75 19.38
CA ALA A 19 50.46 -14.32 19.50
C ALA A 19 51.27 -14.18 18.20
N LEU A 20 52.41 -13.51 18.33
CA LEU A 20 53.41 -13.15 17.34
C LEU A 20 54.69 -13.94 17.68
N VAL A 21 55.22 -14.76 16.76
CA VAL A 21 56.61 -15.26 16.81
C VAL A 21 57.17 -15.44 15.39
N LEU A 22 58.32 -14.80 15.18
CA LEU A 22 59.24 -14.85 14.03
C LEU A 22 60.18 -16.07 14.07
N LEU A 23 60.62 -16.53 12.89
CA LEU A 23 61.95 -17.07 12.50
C LEU A 23 61.77 -18.09 11.36
N ALA A 24 61.98 -17.74 10.08
CA ALA A 24 63.26 -17.64 9.36
C ALA A 24 63.74 -18.96 8.71
N SER A 25 63.92 -18.89 7.39
CA SER A 25 64.82 -19.66 6.51
C SER A 25 64.33 -21.00 5.92
N THR A 26 63.95 -21.02 4.64
CA THR A 26 64.83 -21.50 3.54
C THR A 26 64.16 -21.36 2.17
N VAL A 27 64.99 -20.99 1.21
CA VAL A 27 64.73 -20.57 -0.17
C VAL A 27 64.38 -21.77 -1.04
N TRP A 28 63.26 -21.72 -1.77
CA TRP A 28 63.09 -22.40 -3.06
C TRP A 28 62.50 -21.42 -4.07
N ILE A 29 63.34 -21.00 -5.02
CA ILE A 29 62.98 -20.16 -6.16
C ILE A 29 62.36 -21.08 -7.21
N ILE A 30 61.06 -20.94 -7.47
CA ILE A 30 60.39 -21.46 -8.67
C ILE A 30 59.96 -20.23 -9.47
N PRO A 31 60.49 -19.98 -10.69
CA PRO A 31 59.93 -19.01 -11.60
C PRO A 31 58.77 -19.71 -12.33
N ALA A 32 57.65 -19.85 -11.65
CA ALA A 32 56.39 -20.20 -12.28
C ALA A 32 55.49 -18.98 -12.17
N CYS A 33 55.23 -18.35 -13.31
CA CYS A 33 54.40 -17.18 -13.48
C CYS A 33 53.17 -17.20 -12.57
N SER A 34 53.20 -16.36 -11.54
CA SER A 34 52.02 -15.80 -10.92
C SER A 34 51.32 -14.91 -11.95
N ALA A 35 50.49 -15.52 -12.80
CA ALA A 35 49.34 -14.83 -13.37
C ALA A 35 48.16 -15.09 -12.43
N GLN A 36 48.26 -14.52 -11.23
CA GLN A 36 47.08 -14.21 -10.43
C GLN A 36 46.43 -13.03 -11.13
N SER A 37 45.55 -13.30 -12.09
CA SER A 37 44.57 -12.33 -12.54
C SER A 37 43.49 -12.21 -11.46
N ASP A 38 43.86 -11.57 -10.36
CA ASP A 38 42.94 -10.68 -9.68
C ASP A 38 42.80 -9.44 -10.57
N ALA A 39 41.86 -9.51 -11.50
CA ALA A 39 41.14 -8.34 -12.01
C ALA A 39 39.69 -8.64 -11.61
N ALA A 40 39.27 -8.14 -10.47
CA ALA A 40 38.60 -6.84 -10.39
C ALA A 40 37.34 -6.87 -11.27
N GLY A 41 36.20 -6.82 -10.59
CA GLY A 41 34.92 -6.56 -11.23
C GLY A 41 35.08 -5.42 -12.22
N ASN A 42 34.74 -5.72 -13.47
CA ASN A 42 34.56 -4.70 -14.48
C ASN A 42 33.07 -4.62 -14.75
N ASP A 43 32.49 -3.51 -14.30
CA ASP A 43 31.27 -2.93 -14.86
C ASP A 43 31.25 -3.13 -16.37
N GLY A 44 30.27 -3.87 -16.86
CA GLY A 44 30.33 -4.34 -18.24
C GLY A 44 29.02 -4.91 -18.75
N GLY A 45 27.88 -4.34 -18.36
CA GLY A 45 26.63 -4.59 -19.08
C GLY A 45 26.79 -4.41 -20.60
N GLY A 46 27.76 -3.59 -21.04
CA GLY A 46 28.06 -3.42 -22.46
C GLY A 46 28.93 -4.49 -23.15
N SER A 47 29.66 -5.34 -22.41
CA SER A 47 30.54 -6.37 -23.00
C SER A 47 30.00 -7.80 -22.87
N ASP A 48 28.83 -7.97 -22.24
CA ASP A 48 28.16 -9.27 -22.14
C ASP A 48 27.70 -9.71 -23.54
N VAL A 49 28.23 -10.83 -24.03
CA VAL A 49 27.92 -11.35 -25.37
C VAL A 49 26.68 -12.22 -25.28
N LEU A 50 25.59 -11.78 -25.90
CA LEU A 50 24.30 -12.48 -25.87
C LEU A 50 24.15 -13.48 -27.02
N ALA A 51 24.81 -13.23 -28.14
CA ALA A 51 24.84 -14.14 -29.28
C ALA A 51 26.07 -13.87 -30.18
N THR A 52 26.37 -14.77 -31.12
CA THR A 52 27.44 -14.60 -32.12
C THR A 52 26.97 -15.05 -33.50
N ILE A 53 27.35 -14.33 -34.55
CA ILE A 53 27.18 -14.75 -35.95
C ILE A 53 28.59 -14.98 -36.53
N GLY A 54 29.05 -16.24 -36.54
CA GLY A 54 30.46 -16.54 -36.78
C GLY A 54 31.35 -15.91 -35.70
N ASP A 55 32.32 -15.10 -36.10
CA ASP A 55 33.21 -14.36 -35.19
C ASP A 55 32.67 -12.96 -34.81
N GLN A 56 31.44 -12.60 -35.20
CA GLN A 56 30.82 -11.31 -34.87
C GLN A 56 29.94 -11.44 -33.62
N PRO A 57 30.31 -10.85 -32.47
CA PRO A 57 29.48 -10.87 -31.26
C PRO A 57 28.35 -9.85 -31.33
N ILE A 58 27.17 -10.25 -30.87
CA ILE A 58 26.04 -9.38 -30.53
C ILE A 58 26.09 -9.16 -29.02
N THR A 59 26.32 -7.92 -28.61
CA THR A 59 26.48 -7.59 -27.19
C THR A 59 25.17 -7.13 -26.56
N ARG A 60 25.09 -7.20 -25.23
CA ARG A 60 23.95 -6.67 -24.47
C ARG A 60 23.74 -5.18 -24.73
N ALA A 61 24.79 -4.37 -24.85
CA ALA A 61 24.63 -2.94 -25.18
C ALA A 61 23.99 -2.72 -26.56
N GLU A 62 24.37 -3.51 -27.57
CA GLU A 62 23.73 -3.46 -28.89
C GLU A 62 22.25 -3.84 -28.78
N VAL A 63 21.93 -4.94 -28.10
CA VAL A 63 20.55 -5.39 -27.89
C VAL A 63 19.73 -4.37 -27.11
N GLU A 64 20.27 -3.78 -26.04
CA GLU A 64 19.57 -2.75 -25.25
C GLU A 64 19.35 -1.46 -26.04
N THR A 65 20.28 -1.10 -26.93
CA THR A 65 20.13 0.04 -27.83
C THR A 65 18.99 -0.22 -28.82
N GLU A 66 18.97 -1.38 -29.46
CA GLU A 66 17.94 -1.76 -30.43
C GLU A 66 16.56 -1.99 -29.76
N ALA A 67 16.55 -2.52 -28.54
CA ALA A 67 15.34 -2.81 -27.76
C ALA A 67 14.89 -1.65 -26.86
N LYS A 68 15.49 -0.46 -26.98
CA LYS A 68 15.26 0.66 -26.05
C LYS A 68 13.78 0.96 -25.85
N THR A 69 13.01 1.04 -26.93
CA THR A 69 11.57 1.34 -26.86
C THR A 69 10.81 0.27 -26.07
N GLN A 70 11.13 -1.01 -26.28
CA GLN A 70 10.48 -2.13 -25.60
C GLN A 70 10.89 -2.19 -24.12
N LEU A 71 12.15 -1.91 -23.81
CA LEU A 71 12.64 -1.86 -22.43
C LEU A 71 12.04 -0.67 -21.66
N ASP A 72 11.92 0.49 -22.29
CA ASP A 72 11.23 1.65 -21.72
C ASP A 72 9.75 1.33 -21.44
N GLN A 73 9.06 0.59 -22.32
CA GLN A 73 7.68 0.13 -22.09
C GLN A 73 7.57 -0.80 -20.87
N VAL A 74 8.51 -1.73 -20.71
CA VAL A 74 8.55 -2.65 -19.56
C VAL A 74 8.80 -1.89 -18.25
N GLU A 75 9.72 -0.92 -18.25
CA GLU A 75 9.98 -0.10 -17.07
C GLU A 75 8.76 0.77 -16.72
N MET A 76 8.09 1.35 -17.72
CA MET A 76 6.83 2.08 -17.50
C MET A 76 5.73 1.17 -16.92
N GLN A 77 5.61 -0.06 -17.40
CA GLN A 77 4.66 -1.04 -16.84
C GLN A 77 4.97 -1.35 -15.38
N LYS A 78 6.25 -1.54 -15.04
CA LYS A 78 6.70 -1.77 -13.65
C LYS A 78 6.36 -0.60 -12.75
N LEU A 79 6.64 0.64 -13.17
CA LEU A 79 6.33 1.85 -12.39
C LEU A 79 4.81 2.02 -12.16
N GLN A 80 3.99 1.71 -13.16
CA GLN A 80 2.54 1.71 -13.03
C GLN A 80 2.06 0.65 -12.04
N CYS A 81 2.59 -0.58 -12.15
CA CYS A 81 2.26 -1.67 -11.24
C CYS A 81 2.62 -1.32 -9.79
N GLU A 82 3.82 -0.78 -9.57
CA GLU A 82 4.28 -0.36 -8.25
C GLU A 82 3.41 0.76 -7.66
N SER A 83 3.07 1.77 -8.46
CA SER A 83 2.21 2.88 -8.04
C SER A 83 0.81 2.39 -7.65
N ASN A 84 0.23 1.50 -8.44
CA ASN A 84 -1.07 0.89 -8.16
C ASN A 84 -0.99 0.03 -6.89
N TYR A 85 0.03 -0.81 -6.76
CA TYR A 85 0.25 -1.62 -5.57
C TYR A 85 0.33 -0.78 -4.29
N LYS A 86 1.14 0.29 -4.31
CA LYS A 86 1.30 1.21 -3.17
C LYS A 86 -0.02 1.91 -2.82
N ARG A 87 -0.77 2.39 -3.82
CA ARG A 87 -2.11 2.98 -3.62
C ARG A 87 -3.08 1.99 -3.00
N SER A 88 -3.21 0.78 -3.58
CA SER A 88 -4.11 -0.26 -3.06
C SER A 88 -3.76 -0.66 -1.64
N LYS A 89 -2.45 -0.81 -1.33
CA LYS A 89 -1.99 -1.10 0.02
C LYS A 89 -2.36 0.00 1.01
N HIS A 90 -2.21 1.27 0.62
CA HIS A 90 -2.59 2.39 1.46
C HIS A 90 -4.10 2.43 1.73
N GLN A 91 -4.93 2.23 0.71
CA GLN A 91 -6.38 2.16 0.85
C GLN A 91 -6.83 1.05 1.80
N VAL A 92 -6.16 -0.12 1.76
CA VAL A 92 -6.41 -1.19 2.74
C VAL A 92 -6.08 -0.73 4.16
N TYR A 93 -4.96 -0.02 4.35
CA TYR A 93 -4.61 0.53 5.67
C TYR A 93 -5.62 1.57 6.15
N GLU A 94 -6.08 2.48 5.30
CA GLU A 94 -7.12 3.46 5.65
C GLU A 94 -8.38 2.75 6.14
N ASN A 95 -8.90 1.82 5.34
CA ASN A 95 -10.12 1.07 5.68
C ASN A 95 -9.98 0.28 6.99
N VAL A 96 -8.85 -0.40 7.19
CA VAL A 96 -8.64 -1.22 8.39
C VAL A 96 -8.42 -0.35 9.64
N VAL A 97 -7.71 0.78 9.51
CA VAL A 97 -7.55 1.72 10.63
C VAL A 97 -8.90 2.28 11.05
N GLU A 98 -9.72 2.72 10.11
CA GLU A 98 -11.07 3.21 10.38
C GLU A 98 -11.93 2.15 11.09
N GLN A 99 -11.98 0.92 10.56
CA GLN A 99 -12.73 -0.18 11.19
C GLN A 99 -12.27 -0.47 12.62
N LEU A 100 -10.96 -0.53 12.86
CA LEU A 100 -10.40 -0.78 14.20
C LEU A 100 -10.70 0.36 15.17
N VAL A 101 -10.71 1.61 14.69
CA VAL A 101 -11.10 2.76 15.51
C VAL A 101 -12.57 2.64 15.90
N GLN A 102 -13.46 2.40 14.93
CA GLN A 102 -14.90 2.24 15.20
C GLN A 102 -15.17 1.10 16.20
N ASP A 103 -14.54 -0.05 15.99
CA ASP A 103 -14.70 -1.23 16.84
C ASP A 103 -14.28 -0.96 18.29
N ARG A 104 -13.12 -0.32 18.47
CA ARG A 104 -12.60 0.05 19.80
C ARG A 104 -13.42 1.15 20.48
N LEU A 105 -13.96 2.10 19.73
CA LEU A 105 -14.85 3.14 20.28
C LEU A 105 -16.13 2.52 20.82
N LEU A 106 -16.72 1.60 20.07
CA LEU A 106 -17.91 0.87 20.48
C LEU A 106 -17.63 -0.02 21.70
N ASP A 107 -16.50 -0.75 21.74
CA ASP A 107 -16.11 -1.54 22.92
C ASP A 107 -15.95 -0.66 24.16
N LYS A 108 -15.24 0.47 24.01
CA LYS A 108 -15.02 1.42 25.09
C LYS A 108 -16.32 2.02 25.63
N GLU A 109 -17.26 2.37 24.75
CA GLU A 109 -18.56 2.91 25.15
C GLU A 109 -19.46 1.84 25.78
N ALA A 110 -19.44 0.62 25.25
CA ALA A 110 -20.18 -0.51 25.80
C ALA A 110 -19.68 -0.86 27.22
N GLU A 111 -18.35 -0.93 27.40
CA GLU A 111 -17.71 -1.13 28.70
C GLU A 111 -18.07 -0.01 29.68
N ALA A 112 -17.98 1.26 29.24
CA ALA A 112 -18.35 2.41 30.07
C ALA A 112 -19.81 2.39 30.55
N ARG A 113 -20.71 1.72 29.81
CA ARG A 113 -22.13 1.57 30.13
C ARG A 113 -22.49 0.22 30.76
N GLY A 114 -21.53 -0.70 30.86
CA GLY A 114 -21.77 -2.05 31.38
C GLY A 114 -22.73 -2.89 30.55
N ILE A 115 -22.80 -2.66 29.24
CA ILE A 115 -23.65 -3.41 28.29
C ILE A 115 -22.82 -4.05 27.19
N THR A 116 -23.42 -4.93 26.38
CA THR A 116 -22.76 -5.50 25.21
C THR A 116 -22.70 -4.49 24.05
N LYS A 117 -21.76 -4.68 23.12
CA LYS A 117 -21.69 -3.89 21.88
C LYS A 117 -22.99 -3.97 21.06
N ASP A 118 -23.61 -5.15 21.01
CA ASP A 118 -24.88 -5.35 20.30
C ASP A 118 -26.04 -4.60 20.97
N ASP A 119 -26.10 -4.60 22.31
CA ASP A 119 -27.12 -3.84 23.04
C ASP A 119 -26.91 -2.32 22.90
N LEU A 120 -25.66 -1.88 22.87
CA LEU A 120 -25.32 -0.48 22.58
C LEU A 120 -25.83 -0.06 21.20
N LEU A 121 -25.56 -0.88 20.17
CA LEU A 121 -26.01 -0.59 18.80
C LEU A 121 -27.54 -0.61 18.70
N LYS A 122 -28.24 -1.54 19.35
CA LYS A 122 -29.71 -1.53 19.38
C LYS A 122 -30.27 -0.27 20.04
N ALA A 123 -29.67 0.17 21.14
CA ALA A 123 -30.14 1.34 21.88
C ALA A 123 -29.84 2.67 21.17
N GLU A 124 -28.70 2.77 20.48
CA GLU A 124 -28.23 4.03 19.88
C GLU A 124 -28.48 4.12 18.38
N VAL A 125 -28.60 2.99 17.69
CA VAL A 125 -28.87 2.93 16.25
C VAL A 125 -30.33 2.50 16.06
N ASP A 126 -30.66 1.23 16.32
CA ASP A 126 -31.95 0.66 15.92
C ASP A 126 -33.15 1.41 16.53
N ALA A 127 -33.06 1.80 17.80
CA ALA A 127 -34.11 2.55 18.49
C ALA A 127 -34.23 4.01 18.01
N LYS A 128 -33.23 4.54 17.30
CA LYS A 128 -33.19 5.92 16.79
C LYS A 128 -33.37 6.03 15.28
N VAL A 129 -33.54 4.91 14.59
CA VAL A 129 -33.83 4.88 13.15
C VAL A 129 -35.16 5.54 12.89
N ALA A 130 -35.16 6.57 12.05
CA ALA A 130 -36.39 7.19 11.58
C ALA A 130 -37.21 6.18 10.79
N GLU A 131 -38.49 6.04 11.16
CA GLU A 131 -39.45 5.22 10.43
C GLU A 131 -39.61 5.75 9.00
N VAL A 132 -39.57 4.84 8.03
CA VAL A 132 -39.76 5.19 6.61
C VAL A 132 -41.24 5.37 6.34
N THR A 133 -41.65 6.59 6.00
CA THR A 133 -43.04 6.91 5.71
C THR A 133 -43.39 6.63 4.24
N ASP A 134 -44.68 6.49 3.92
CA ASP A 134 -45.11 6.35 2.54
C ASP A 134 -44.74 7.58 1.68
N ALA A 135 -44.65 8.77 2.28
CA ALA A 135 -44.19 9.98 1.61
C ALA A 135 -42.70 9.90 1.20
N ASP A 136 -41.86 9.24 2.00
CA ASP A 136 -40.45 9.02 1.68
C ASP A 136 -40.32 8.04 0.51
N ILE A 137 -41.15 7.00 0.50
CA ILE A 137 -41.21 6.02 -0.61
C ILE A 137 -41.65 6.71 -1.90
N ASP A 138 -42.67 7.56 -1.83
CA ASP A 138 -43.18 8.31 -2.99
C ASP A 138 -42.14 9.27 -3.55
N THR A 139 -41.42 9.96 -2.67
CA THR A 139 -40.32 10.85 -3.02
C THR A 139 -39.19 10.07 -3.71
N PHE A 140 -38.75 8.96 -3.10
CA PHE A 140 -37.70 8.12 -3.65
C PHE A 140 -38.09 7.53 -5.01
N TYR A 141 -39.31 7.00 -5.15
CA TYR A 141 -39.80 6.44 -6.41
C TYR A 141 -39.83 7.49 -7.51
N THR A 142 -40.33 8.69 -7.22
CA THR A 142 -40.43 9.79 -8.19
C THR A 142 -39.03 10.24 -8.66
N GLN A 143 -38.08 10.36 -7.74
CA GLN A 143 -36.70 10.76 -8.05
C GLN A 143 -35.95 9.70 -8.86
N ASN A 144 -36.29 8.42 -8.69
CA ASN A 144 -35.57 7.29 -9.30
C ASN A 144 -36.38 6.58 -10.40
N GLN A 145 -37.49 7.16 -10.86
CA GLN A 145 -38.42 6.52 -11.80
C GLN A 145 -37.74 6.11 -13.13
N ALA A 146 -36.75 6.88 -13.60
CA ALA A 146 -35.99 6.55 -14.81
C ALA A 146 -35.21 5.23 -14.68
N GLN A 147 -34.82 4.86 -13.47
CA GLN A 147 -34.10 3.61 -13.16
C GLN A 147 -35.07 2.49 -12.75
N ILE A 148 -36.13 2.83 -12.01
CA ILE A 148 -37.15 1.92 -11.51
C ILE A 148 -38.19 1.68 -12.61
N ARG A 149 -37.91 0.74 -13.51
CA ARG A 149 -38.79 0.35 -14.65
C ARG A 149 -39.96 -0.55 -14.23
N GLN A 150 -40.52 -0.34 -13.05
CA GLN A 150 -41.60 -1.14 -12.46
C GLN A 150 -42.60 -0.21 -11.77
N PRO A 151 -43.89 -0.56 -11.72
CA PRO A 151 -44.89 0.25 -11.01
C PRO A 151 -44.58 0.32 -9.52
N LYS A 152 -44.92 1.46 -8.88
CA LYS A 152 -44.58 1.76 -7.48
C LYS A 152 -45.02 0.64 -6.55
N GLU A 153 -46.23 0.13 -6.74
CA GLU A 153 -46.85 -0.91 -5.92
C GLU A 153 -46.03 -2.21 -5.91
N ALA A 154 -45.31 -2.51 -7.00
CA ALA A 154 -44.47 -3.70 -7.09
C ALA A 154 -43.11 -3.53 -6.39
N VAL A 155 -42.70 -2.30 -6.07
CA VAL A 155 -41.38 -1.99 -5.50
C VAL A 155 -41.44 -1.29 -4.15
N THR A 156 -42.62 -0.92 -3.66
CA THR A 156 -42.82 -0.24 -2.37
C THR A 156 -42.07 -0.90 -1.23
N ASP A 157 -42.22 -2.22 -1.03
CA ASP A 157 -41.57 -2.92 0.07
C ASP A 157 -40.05 -2.95 -0.07
N ARG A 158 -39.54 -3.06 -1.31
CA ARG A 158 -38.11 -3.01 -1.60
C ARG A 158 -37.52 -1.62 -1.33
N ILE A 159 -38.24 -0.56 -1.72
CA ILE A 159 -37.85 0.82 -1.44
C ILE A 159 -37.87 1.05 0.07
N ARG A 160 -38.92 0.60 0.77
CA ARG A 160 -38.99 0.71 2.24
C ARG A 160 -37.79 0.05 2.89
N GLN A 161 -37.49 -1.20 2.53
CA GLN A 161 -36.34 -1.92 3.08
C GLN A 161 -35.02 -1.20 2.80
N TYR A 162 -34.83 -0.67 1.60
CA TYR A 162 -33.63 0.09 1.23
C TYR A 162 -33.50 1.37 2.07
N LEU A 163 -34.56 2.16 2.18
CA LEU A 163 -34.57 3.40 2.98
C LEU A 163 -34.37 3.10 4.47
N THR A 164 -34.91 1.99 4.99
CA THR A 164 -34.66 1.57 6.37
C THR A 164 -33.19 1.24 6.59
N GLN A 165 -32.57 0.49 5.68
CA GLN A 165 -31.12 0.20 5.76
C GLN A 165 -30.28 1.47 5.67
N GLN A 166 -30.64 2.39 4.77
CA GLN A 166 -29.97 3.68 4.64
C GLN A 166 -30.08 4.51 5.93
N ASN A 167 -31.26 4.56 6.55
CA ASN A 167 -31.46 5.26 7.83
C ASN A 167 -30.66 4.61 8.96
N GLN A 168 -30.57 3.27 9.00
CA GLN A 168 -29.73 2.52 9.94
C GLN A 168 -28.25 2.84 9.78
N GLU A 169 -27.73 2.80 8.56
CA GLU A 169 -26.34 3.15 8.25
C GLU A 169 -26.02 4.58 8.64
N LYS A 170 -26.94 5.52 8.35
CA LYS A 170 -26.80 6.92 8.76
C LYS A 170 -26.78 7.08 10.28
N ALA A 171 -27.72 6.47 11.00
CA ALA A 171 -27.78 6.55 12.46
C ALA A 171 -26.51 5.96 13.10
N LYS A 172 -26.01 4.85 12.57
CA LYS A 172 -24.73 4.25 13.00
C LYS A 172 -23.56 5.19 12.74
N SER A 173 -23.46 5.77 11.55
CA SER A 173 -22.40 6.71 11.19
C SER A 173 -22.42 7.95 12.09
N ASP A 174 -23.59 8.55 12.30
CA ASP A 174 -23.75 9.73 13.17
C ASP A 174 -23.37 9.39 14.63
N PHE A 175 -23.72 8.20 15.12
CA PHE A 175 -23.32 7.73 16.45
C PHE A 175 -21.80 7.54 16.57
N ILE A 176 -21.18 6.85 15.60
CA ILE A 176 -19.73 6.68 15.55
C ILE A 176 -19.01 8.03 15.52
N ALA A 177 -19.45 8.97 14.68
CA ALA A 177 -18.89 10.32 14.62
C ALA A 177 -19.00 11.04 15.98
N SER A 178 -20.09 10.85 16.71
CA SER A 178 -20.25 11.38 18.07
C SER A 178 -19.23 10.76 19.05
N LEU A 179 -18.93 9.46 18.92
CA LEU A 179 -17.94 8.77 19.73
C LEU A 179 -16.52 9.22 19.39
N GLU A 180 -16.21 9.45 18.11
CA GLU A 180 -14.93 9.99 17.66
C GLU A 180 -14.69 11.38 18.27
N ALA A 181 -15.68 12.27 18.20
CA ALA A 181 -15.61 13.60 18.78
C ALA A 181 -15.45 13.55 20.32
N LYS A 182 -16.22 12.69 20.99
CA LYS A 182 -16.14 12.47 22.45
C LYS A 182 -14.76 11.96 22.89
N ASN A 183 -14.16 11.07 22.09
CA ASN A 183 -12.90 10.41 22.44
C ASN A 183 -11.65 11.08 21.84
N LYS A 184 -11.81 12.17 21.06
CA LYS A 184 -10.72 12.93 20.43
C LYS A 184 -9.82 12.01 19.59
N VAL A 185 -10.42 11.24 18.70
CA VAL A 185 -9.68 10.37 17.78
C VAL A 185 -8.78 11.22 16.88
N ASP A 186 -7.52 10.80 16.76
CA ASP A 186 -6.48 11.48 15.99
C ASP A 186 -5.87 10.50 14.99
N TYR A 187 -6.27 10.63 13.73
CA TYR A 187 -5.82 9.79 12.64
C TYR A 187 -4.41 10.20 12.20
N LYS A 188 -3.42 9.32 12.45
CA LYS A 188 -2.01 9.52 12.06
C LYS A 188 -1.67 9.02 10.67
N LEU A 189 -2.54 8.23 10.05
CA LEU A 189 -2.41 7.83 8.66
C LEU A 189 -2.84 9.01 7.79
N GLY A 190 -1.88 9.74 7.22
CA GLY A 190 -2.14 10.80 6.27
C GLY A 190 -2.39 10.25 4.86
N PRO A 191 -2.87 11.08 3.92
CA PRO A 191 -3.23 10.64 2.58
C PRO A 191 -2.01 10.11 1.81
N TYR A 192 -2.25 9.15 0.91
CA TYR A 192 -1.24 8.65 -0.01
C TYR A 192 -0.68 9.77 -0.89
N ARG A 193 0.65 9.94 -0.90
CA ARG A 193 1.38 10.88 -1.76
C ARG A 193 2.42 10.12 -2.56
N LEU A 194 2.62 10.54 -3.81
CA LEU A 194 3.69 10.05 -4.66
C LEU A 194 4.71 11.18 -4.82
N ASP A 195 5.96 10.90 -4.46
CA ASP A 195 7.05 11.82 -4.72
C ASP A 195 7.43 11.73 -6.19
N ILE A 196 7.24 12.83 -6.90
CA ILE A 196 7.60 12.97 -8.31
C ILE A 196 8.83 13.88 -8.35
N ALA A 197 9.93 13.38 -8.92
CA ALA A 197 11.10 14.21 -9.15
C ALA A 197 10.75 15.29 -10.18
N THR A 198 10.92 16.56 -9.79
CA THR A 198 10.66 17.74 -10.64
C THR A 198 11.94 18.46 -11.04
N GLU A 199 13.10 17.94 -10.66
CA GLU A 199 14.41 18.51 -10.97
C GLU A 199 14.62 18.65 -12.48
N GLY A 200 15.08 19.83 -12.91
CA GLY A 200 15.31 20.11 -14.34
C GLY A 200 14.05 20.41 -15.16
N HIS A 201 12.86 20.35 -14.58
CA HIS A 201 11.61 20.72 -15.24
C HIS A 201 11.21 22.17 -14.95
N ALA A 202 10.38 22.76 -15.83
CA ALA A 202 9.87 24.10 -15.63
C ALA A 202 8.95 24.14 -14.39
N ALA A 203 9.18 25.11 -13.50
CA ALA A 203 8.41 25.28 -12.27
C ALA A 203 7.90 26.72 -12.15
N LYS A 204 6.72 26.88 -11.54
CA LYS A 204 6.12 28.18 -11.25
C LYS A 204 5.73 28.25 -9.77
N GLY A 205 6.25 29.25 -9.07
CA GLY A 205 6.01 29.47 -7.63
C GLY A 205 7.26 29.24 -6.78
N PRO A 206 7.15 29.43 -5.46
CA PRO A 206 8.24 29.22 -4.53
C PRO A 206 8.53 27.73 -4.33
N ALA A 207 9.79 27.38 -4.07
CA ALA A 207 10.23 25.99 -3.92
C ALA A 207 9.69 25.31 -2.64
N ASP A 208 9.32 26.11 -1.63
CA ASP A 208 8.77 25.68 -0.34
C ASP A 208 7.24 25.78 -0.28
N ALA A 209 6.56 25.81 -1.44
CA ALA A 209 5.11 25.83 -1.49
C ALA A 209 4.51 24.61 -0.75
N PRO A 210 3.46 24.79 0.08
CA PRO A 210 2.85 23.70 0.83
C PRO A 210 2.11 22.68 -0.05
N VAL A 211 1.85 23.03 -1.31
CA VAL A 211 1.20 22.19 -2.31
C VAL A 211 1.95 22.32 -3.63
N THR A 212 2.35 21.18 -4.19
CA THR A 212 2.96 21.08 -5.52
C THR A 212 2.00 20.33 -6.45
N ILE A 213 1.69 20.92 -7.60
CA ILE A 213 0.89 20.28 -8.66
C ILE A 213 1.83 19.99 -9.82
N VAL A 214 1.86 18.73 -10.27
CA VAL A 214 2.65 18.29 -11.43
C VAL A 214 1.69 18.02 -12.58
N GLU A 215 1.92 18.67 -13.71
CA GLU A 215 1.20 18.45 -14.96
C GLU A 215 2.04 17.56 -15.90
N PHE A 216 1.38 16.62 -16.58
CA PHE A 216 1.98 15.77 -17.61
C PHE A 216 1.37 16.14 -18.97
N SER A 217 2.21 16.45 -19.96
CA SER A 217 1.82 16.79 -21.35
C SER A 217 2.29 15.75 -22.35
#